data_AF-A0A0R2K065-F1
#
_entry.id   AF-A0A0R2K065-F1
#
_cell.length_a   1.000
_cell.length_b   1.000
_cell.length_c   1.000
_cell.angle_alpha   90.00
_cell.angle_beta   90.00
_cell.angle_gamma   90.00
#
_symmetry.space_group_name_H-M   'P 1'
#
loop_
_entity.id
_entity.type
_entity.pdbx_description
1 polymer ?
#
loop_
_entity_poly.entity_id
_entity_poly.type
_entity_poly.pdbx_seq_one_letter_code
_entity_poly.pdbx_strand_id
1 'polypeptide(L)' 'MNELQITNMVMADTANRKVNYTASYGDGTHIEGFVTIAEGEYEAMSFTDVKNEVQKRIADNLTTVADSTTTRGTTEETK' A
#
# COMPACT_ATOMS: atom_id res chain seq x y z
N MET A 1 -4.75 6.80 -10.85
CA MET A 1 -3.43 7.04 -10.24
C MET A 1 -2.57 7.69 -11.30
N ASN A 2 -2.08 8.90 -11.06
CA ASN A 2 -1.33 9.67 -12.05
C ASN A 2 0.18 9.47 -11.89
N GLU A 3 0.63 9.29 -10.65
CA GLU A 3 2.03 9.06 -10.33
C GLU A 3 2.16 8.02 -9.21
N LEU A 4 3.13 7.12 -9.34
CA LEU A 4 3.55 6.18 -8.29
C LEU A 4 5.08 6.25 -8.16
N GLN A 5 5.53 6.58 -6.96
CA GLN A 5 6.95 6.60 -6.62
C GLN A 5 7.22 5.56 -5.53
N ILE A 6 8.29 4.78 -5.72
CA ILE A 6 8.80 3.89 -4.69
C ILE A 6 9.84 4.69 -3.91
N THR A 7 9.58 4.91 -2.63
CA THR A 7 10.41 5.80 -1.79
C THR A 7 11.51 5.03 -1.06
N ASN A 8 11.22 3.81 -0.62
CA ASN A 8 12.20 2.99 0.08
C ASN A 8 11.85 1.49 0.00
N MET A 9 12.86 0.64 -0.10
CA MET A 9 12.73 -0.82 -0.13
C MET A 9 13.64 -1.43 0.92
N VAL A 10 13.07 -2.11 1.91
CA VAL A 10 13.81 -2.67 3.05
C VAL A 10 13.28 -4.05 3.40
N MET A 11 14.16 -4.95 3.85
CA MET A 11 13.72 -6.22 4.42
C MET A 11 12.86 -5.97 5.65
N ALA A 12 11.63 -6.49 5.65
CA ALA A 12 10.77 -6.48 6.82
C ALA A 12 11.17 -7.60 7.79
N ASP A 13 11.51 -8.77 7.23
CA ASP A 13 11.98 -9.95 7.93
C ASP A 13 12.82 -10.82 6.97
N THR A 14 13.15 -12.06 7.36
CA THR A 14 13.95 -12.99 6.53
C THR A 14 13.25 -13.50 5.28
N ALA A 15 11.94 -13.39 5.20
CA ALA A 15 11.10 -13.91 4.12
C ALA A 15 10.37 -12.82 3.33
N ASN A 16 10.41 -11.55 3.78
CA ASN A 16 9.59 -10.48 3.24
C ASN A 16 10.36 -9.16 3.08
N ARG A 17 10.09 -8.49 1.97
CA ARG A 17 10.54 -7.13 1.68
C ARG A 17 9.38 -6.14 1.74
N LYS A 18 9.57 -5.09 2.53
CA LYS A 18 8.68 -3.94 2.61
C LYS A 18 9.07 -2.90 1.54
N VAL A 19 8.12 -2.60 0.67
CA VAL A 19 8.24 -1.60 -0.38
C VAL A 19 7.33 -0.43 -0.02
N ASN A 20 7.92 0.70 0.33
CA ASN A 20 7.21 1.94 0.65
C ASN A 20 6.95 2.71 -0.63
N TYR A 21 5.75 3.28 -0.73
CA TYR A 21 5.32 4.01 -1.90
C TYR A 21 4.57 5.28 -1.53
N THR A 22 4.62 6.23 -2.46
CA THR A 22 3.75 7.40 -2.51
C THR A 22 3.01 7.38 -3.85
N ALA A 23 1.69 7.56 -3.82
CA ALA A 23 0.86 7.63 -5.01
C ALA A 23 0.04 8.92 -5.02
N SER A 24 0.02 9.58 -6.16
CA SER A 24 -0.67 10.85 -6.38
C SER A 24 -1.76 10.67 -7.43
N TYR A 25 -2.94 11.24 -7.16
CA TYR A 25 -4.11 11.20 -8.04
C TYR A 25 -4.39 12.61 -8.60
N GLY A 26 -5.03 12.66 -9.77
CA GLY A 26 -5.32 13.93 -10.45
C GLY A 26 -6.30 14.86 -9.73
N ASP A 27 -6.96 14.37 -8.69
CA ASP A 27 -7.85 15.13 -7.80
C ASP A 27 -7.10 15.81 -6.63
N GLY A 28 -5.77 15.63 -6.53
CA GLY A 28 -4.96 16.12 -5.43
C GLY A 28 -4.89 15.17 -4.23
N THR A 29 -5.49 13.97 -4.32
CA THR A 29 -5.34 12.94 -3.30
C THR A 29 -3.92 12.37 -3.32
N HIS A 30 -3.28 12.35 -2.16
CA HIS A 30 -1.99 11.70 -1.94
C HIS A 30 -2.16 10.54 -0.98
N ILE A 31 -1.64 9.37 -1.36
CA ILE A 31 -1.61 8.19 -0.50
C ILE A 31 -0.16 7.79 -0.26
N GLU A 32 0.14 7.48 0.99
CA GLU A 32 1.43 6.94 1.40
C GLU A 32 1.17 5.60 2.06
N GLY A 33 1.99 4.62 1.75
CA GLY A 33 1.78 3.28 2.26
C GLY A 33 2.96 2.38 2.01
N PHE A 34 2.73 1.11 2.31
CA PHE A 34 3.69 0.07 2.01
C PHE A 34 2.99 -1.21 1.58
N VAL A 35 3.68 -1.98 0.75
CA VAL A 35 3.32 -3.36 0.46
C VAL A 35 4.43 -4.28 0.93
N THR A 36 4.06 -5.51 1.24
CA THR A 36 5.00 -6.56 1.63
C THR A 36 5.04 -7.61 0.53
N ILE A 37 6.20 -7.79 -0.10
CA ILE A 37 6.43 -8.79 -1.14
C ILE A 37 7.31 -9.88 -0.53
N ALA A 38 7.02 -11.15 -0.80
CA ALA A 38 7.90 -12.22 -0.35
C ALA A 38 9.28 -12.05 -0.99
N GLU A 39 10.37 -12.21 -0.24
CA GLU A 39 11.73 -11.93 -0.72
C GLU A 39 12.08 -12.78 -1.94
N GLY A 40 11.70 -14.07 -1.94
CA GLY A 40 11.90 -14.94 -3.10
C GLY A 40 11.11 -14.52 -4.34
N GLU A 41 9.96 -13.86 -4.18
CA GLU A 41 9.22 -13.28 -5.31
C GLU A 41 9.86 -11.96 -5.76
N TYR A 42 10.30 -11.12 -4.82
CA TYR A 42 10.99 -9.88 -5.12
C TYR A 42 12.29 -10.10 -5.89
N GLU A 43 13.09 -11.11 -5.52
CA GLU A 43 14.33 -11.46 -6.23
C GLU A 43 14.11 -11.89 -7.69
N ALA A 44 12.92 -12.41 -8.00
CA ALA A 44 12.51 -12.77 -9.35
C ALA A 44 11.88 -11.61 -10.15
N MET A 45 11.59 -10.48 -9.50
CA MET A 45 10.92 -9.32 -10.10
C MET A 45 11.92 -8.27 -10.58
N SER A 46 11.63 -7.66 -11.73
CA SER A 46 12.29 -6.42 -12.12
C SER A 46 11.71 -5.23 -11.34
N PHE A 47 12.40 -4.09 -11.33
CA PHE A 47 11.86 -2.86 -10.72
C PHE A 47 10.51 -2.43 -11.33
N THR A 48 10.30 -2.70 -12.62
CA THR A 48 9.01 -2.46 -13.29
C THR A 48 7.93 -3.37 -12.74
N ASP A 49 8.23 -4.65 -12.51
CA ASP A 49 7.27 -5.60 -11.92
C ASP A 49 6.92 -5.23 -10.49
N VAL A 50 7.89 -4.79 -9.69
CA VAL A 50 7.66 -4.27 -8.33
C VAL A 50 6.70 -3.09 -8.37
N LYS A 51 6.89 -2.14 -9.30
CA LYS A 51 5.95 -1.01 -9.47
C LYS A 51 4.55 -1.48 -9.85
N ASN A 52 4.44 -2.44 -10.76
CA ASN A 52 3.15 -2.99 -11.19
C ASN A 52 2.43 -3.71 -10.04
N GLU A 53 3.15 -4.49 -9.24
CA GLU A 53 2.61 -5.20 -8.08
C GLU A 53 2.13 -4.23 -7.00
N VAL A 54 2.92 -3.18 -6.71
CA VAL A 54 2.51 -2.10 -5.80
C VAL A 54 1.24 -1.42 -6.31
N GLN A 55 1.19 -1.05 -7.59
CA GLN A 55 0.03 -0.42 -8.21
C GLN A 55 -1.22 -1.30 -8.12
N LYS A 56 -1.07 -2.60 -8.37
CA LYS A 56 -2.16 -3.58 -8.27
C LYS A 56 -2.70 -3.65 -6.84
N ARG A 57 -1.82 -3.81 -5.85
CA ARG A 57 -2.22 -3.86 -4.43
C ARG A 57 -2.85 -2.57 -3.93
N ILE A 58 -2.41 -1.42 -4.43
CA ILE A 58 -3.07 -0.14 -4.15
C ILE A 58 -4.50 -0.16 -4.67
N ALA A 59 -4.71 -0.59 -5.91
CA ALA A 59 -6.05 -0.67 -6.51
C ALA A 59 -6.95 -1.69 -5.78
N ASP A 60 -6.40 -2.85 -5.42
CA ASP A 60 -7.12 -3.88 -4.67
C ASP A 60 -7.47 -3.39 -3.25
N ASN A 61 -6.54 -2.77 -2.53
CA ASN A 61 -6.83 -2.21 -1.21
C ASN A 61 -7.86 -1.08 -1.27
N LEU A 62 -7.78 -0.17 -2.25
CA LEU A 62 -8.77 0.91 -2.43
C LEU A 62 -10.18 0.42 -2.78
N THR A 63 -10.29 -0.70 -3.50
CA THR A 63 -11.58 -1.34 -3.76
C THR A 63 -12.10 -2.09 -2.52
N THR A 64 -11.20 -2.58 -1.66
CA THR A 64 -11.57 -3.30 -0.43
C THR A 64 -11.92 -2.36 0.74
N VAL A 65 -11.35 -1.15 0.83
CA VAL A 65 -11.78 -0.15 1.85
C VAL A 65 -13.13 0.47 1.56
N ALA A 66 -13.68 0.34 0.33
CA ALA A 66 -15.06 0.74 0.05
C ALA A 66 -16.09 -0.13 0.81
N ASP A 67 -15.67 -1.31 1.31
CA ASP A 67 -16.50 -2.23 2.12
C ASP A 67 -16.02 -2.35 3.58
N SER A 68 -15.14 -1.47 4.04
CA SER A 68 -14.80 -1.41 5.47
C SER A 68 -15.67 -0.35 6.14
N THR A 69 -16.89 -0.76 6.47
CA THR A 69 -17.80 -0.02 7.37
C THR A 69 -17.03 0.67 8.48
N THR A 70 -17.15 1.99 8.51
CA THR A 70 -16.79 2.84 9.64
C THR A 70 -17.39 2.27 10.92
N THR A 71 -16.60 1.54 11.71
CA THR A 71 -16.93 1.29 13.12
C THR A 71 -16.71 2.60 13.85
N ARG A 72 -17.76 3.42 13.82
CA ARG A 72 -17.90 4.66 14.57
C ARG A 72 -17.79 4.30 16.06
N GLY A 73 -16.63 4.57 16.66
CA GLY A 73 -16.44 4.43 18.10
C GLY A 73 -17.50 5.26 18.82
N THR A 74 -18.39 4.59 19.53
CA THR A 74 -19.35 5.20 20.46
C THR A 74 -18.56 5.93 21.54
N THR A 75 -18.76 7.25 21.62
CA THR A 75 -18.34 8.03 22.78
C THR A 75 -19.12 7.52 23.99
N GLU A 76 -18.43 6.85 24.92
CA GLU A 76 -18.98 6.61 26.26
C GLU A 76 -19.02 7.96 26.99
N GLU A 77 -20.16 8.64 26.89
CA GLU A 77 -20.61 9.55 27.95
C GLU A 77 -20.96 8.70 29.16
N THR A 78 -20.26 8.86 30.27
CA THR A 78 -20.86 8.60 31.58
C THR A 78 -20.46 9.70 32.54
N LYS A 79 -21.51 10.25 33.13
CA LYS A 79 -21.65 11.42 33.99
C LYS A 79 -21.10 11.21 35.40
#